data_AF-A0A7J8NTP9-F1
#
_entry.id   AF-A0A7J8NTP9-F1
#
_cell.length_a   1.000
_cell.length_b   1.000
_cell.length_c   1.000
_cell.angle_alpha   90.00
_cell.angle_beta   90.00
_cell.angle_gamma   90.00
#
_symmetry.space_group_name_H-M   'P 1'
#
loop_
_entity.id
_entity.type
_entity.pdbx_description
1 polymer ?
#
loop_
_entity_poly.entity_id
_entity_poly.type
_entity_poly.pdbx_seq_one_letter_code
_entity_poly.pdbx_strand_id
1 'polypeptide(L)'
;TQLSNLATVTQVIDPKLHQHLETLGGGNYLFAFRMLMVLFRREFSFCDSLYLWEMMWALEYDPDLFSLYEELELNMEKTEGSKGKSKPTRKYGKYERENMKIKSVDAPLPISVFLVASVLKDKSSVLLHQARGLDDVVKILNDMTGNLDAKKACIGALKLHKKYVK
;
A
#
# COMPACT_ATOMS: atom_id res chain seq x y z
N THR A 1 1.69 9.54 -7.77
CA THR A 1 2.55 9.34 -6.57
C THR A 1 1.83 8.38 -5.62
N GLN A 2 2.51 7.76 -4.63
CA GLN A 2 1.87 6.82 -3.71
C GLN A 2 0.68 7.43 -2.93
N LEU A 3 0.76 8.72 -2.56
CA LEU A 3 -0.34 9.42 -1.88
C LEU A 3 -1.55 9.66 -2.79
N SER A 4 -1.34 10.02 -4.06
CA SER A 4 -2.42 10.13 -5.03
C SER A 4 -3.08 8.77 -5.27
N ASN A 5 -2.29 7.70 -5.36
CA ASN A 5 -2.82 6.33 -5.47
C ASN A 5 -3.64 5.96 -4.22
N LEU A 6 -3.16 6.32 -3.03
CA LEU A 6 -3.91 6.14 -1.78
C LEU A 6 -5.24 6.90 -1.78
N ALA A 7 -5.26 8.13 -2.27
CA ALA A 7 -6.48 8.93 -2.39
C ALA A 7 -7.50 8.22 -3.28
N THR A 8 -7.10 7.78 -4.48
CA THR A 8 -7.94 7.03 -5.43
C THR A 8 -8.44 5.72 -4.82
N VAL A 9 -7.55 4.95 -4.20
CA VAL A 9 -7.89 3.68 -3.54
C VAL A 9 -8.90 3.89 -2.43
N THR A 10 -8.72 4.93 -1.60
CA THR A 10 -9.64 5.25 -0.50
C THR A 10 -10.98 5.71 -1.03
N GLN A 11 -11.02 6.50 -2.10
CA GLN A 11 -12.26 6.94 -2.76
C GLN A 11 -13.10 5.75 -3.24
N VAL A 12 -12.47 4.73 -3.82
CA VAL A 12 -13.15 3.51 -4.29
C VAL A 12 -13.60 2.63 -3.10
N ILE A 13 -12.75 2.50 -2.07
CA ILE A 13 -12.97 1.54 -0.99
C ILE A 13 -13.95 2.06 0.07
N ASP A 14 -13.82 3.33 0.44
CA ASP A 14 -14.57 4.05 1.46
C ASP A 14 -14.78 5.52 1.04
N PRO A 15 -15.71 5.78 0.09
CA PRO A 15 -15.93 7.12 -0.45
C PRO A 15 -16.39 8.13 0.60
N LYS A 16 -17.08 7.67 1.65
CA LYS A 16 -17.54 8.53 2.75
C LYS A 16 -16.36 9.08 3.54
N LEU A 17 -15.42 8.22 3.89
CA LEU A 17 -14.19 8.64 4.56
C LEU A 17 -13.37 9.58 3.67
N HIS A 18 -13.22 9.25 2.38
CA HIS A 18 -12.49 10.09 1.45
C HIS A 18 -13.07 11.51 1.37
N GLN A 19 -14.39 11.63 1.17
CA GLN A 19 -15.07 12.91 1.10
C GLN A 19 -14.92 13.71 2.39
N HIS A 20 -15.05 13.06 3.56
CA HIS A 20 -14.83 13.72 4.85
C HIS A 20 -13.41 14.29 4.94
N LEU A 21 -12.39 13.49 4.63
CA LEU A 21 -10.99 13.95 4.65
C LEU A 21 -10.74 15.09 3.67
N GLU A 22 -11.35 15.07 2.49
CA GLU A 22 -11.31 16.20 1.55
C GLU A 22 -11.90 17.48 2.14
N THR A 23 -13.07 17.40 2.80
CA THR A 23 -13.70 18.58 3.43
C THR A 23 -12.86 19.17 4.56
N LEU A 24 -12.01 18.36 5.21
CA LEU A 24 -11.06 18.81 6.22
C LEU A 24 -9.77 19.40 5.63
N GLY A 25 -9.62 19.45 4.30
CA GLY A 25 -8.40 19.89 3.60
C GLY A 25 -7.33 18.80 3.47
N GLY A 26 -7.65 17.54 3.79
CA GLY A 26 -6.76 16.38 3.78
C GLY A 26 -6.83 15.50 2.53
N GLY A 27 -7.40 15.99 1.42
CA GLY A 27 -7.59 15.21 0.19
C GLY A 27 -6.31 14.70 -0.48
N ASN A 28 -5.16 15.29 -0.14
CA ASN A 28 -3.84 14.87 -0.64
C ASN A 28 -3.14 13.83 0.26
N TYR A 29 -3.75 13.47 1.41
CA TYR A 29 -3.28 12.45 2.33
C TYR A 29 -1.87 12.69 2.90
N LEU A 30 -1.40 13.94 2.99
CA LEU A 30 -0.06 14.25 3.51
C LEU A 30 0.17 13.72 4.95
N PHE A 31 -0.88 13.62 5.76
CA PHE A 31 -0.81 13.01 7.10
C PHE A 31 -0.33 11.54 7.07
N ALA A 32 -0.49 10.83 5.95
CA ALA A 32 -0.05 9.45 5.78
C ALA A 32 1.39 9.32 5.25
N PHE A 33 2.05 10.43 4.91
CA PHE A 33 3.42 10.43 4.37
C PHE A 33 4.40 9.66 5.26
N ARG A 34 4.32 9.86 6.58
CA ARG A 34 5.15 9.16 7.57
C ARG A 34 4.99 7.65 7.48
N MET A 35 3.77 7.15 7.29
CA MET A 35 3.50 5.71 7.20
C MET A 35 4.17 5.07 5.98
N LEU A 36 4.17 5.77 4.84
CA LEU A 36 4.77 5.29 3.60
C LEU A 36 6.31 5.43 3.60
N MET A 37 6.82 6.59 4.00
CA MET A 37 8.25 6.90 3.90
C MET A 37 9.15 6.00 4.74
N VAL A 38 8.70 5.63 5.94
CA VAL A 38 9.47 4.73 6.82
C VAL A 38 8.83 3.35 6.91
N LEU A 39 8.03 2.94 5.93
CA LEU A 39 7.35 1.64 5.85
C LEU A 39 6.74 1.21 7.20
N PHE A 40 5.95 2.12 7.78
CA PHE A 40 5.27 1.96 9.06
C PHE A 40 6.16 1.68 10.29
N ARG A 41 7.48 1.88 10.23
CA ARG A 41 8.41 1.65 11.35
C ARG A 41 8.01 2.35 12.66
N ARG A 42 7.28 3.46 12.55
CA ARG A 42 6.80 4.21 13.71
C ARG A 42 5.39 3.79 14.17
N GLU A 43 4.61 3.09 13.35
CA GLU A 43 3.23 2.73 13.70
C GLU A 43 3.11 1.37 14.39
N PHE A 44 4.10 0.50 14.19
CA PHE A 44 4.13 -0.86 14.74
C PHE A 44 5.17 -0.97 15.86
N SER A 45 4.98 -1.97 16.73
CA SER A 45 6.05 -2.41 17.63
C SER A 45 7.26 -2.89 16.82
N PHE A 46 8.43 -3.04 17.46
CA PHE A 46 9.62 -3.53 16.75
C PHE A 46 9.41 -4.92 16.15
N CYS A 47 8.83 -5.85 16.91
CA CYS A 47 8.52 -7.21 16.45
C CYS A 47 7.49 -7.20 15.31
N ASP A 48 6.43 -6.41 15.46
CA ASP A 48 5.41 -6.28 14.40
C ASP A 48 5.96 -5.63 13.14
N SER A 49 6.93 -4.71 13.26
CA SER A 49 7.61 -4.11 12.11
C SER A 49 8.39 -5.15 11.32
N LEU A 50 9.17 -6.00 11.99
CA LEU A 50 9.90 -7.09 11.33
C LEU A 50 8.94 -8.05 10.63
N TYR A 51 7.90 -8.49 11.33
CA TYR A 51 6.87 -9.37 10.78
C TYR A 51 6.18 -8.75 9.55
N LEU A 52 5.83 -7.46 9.62
CA LEU A 52 5.22 -6.73 8.51
C LEU A 52 6.13 -6.73 7.29
N TRP A 53 7.41 -6.40 7.45
CA TRP A 53 8.36 -6.30 6.36
C TRP A 53 8.63 -7.65 5.69
N GLU A 54 8.87 -8.71 6.48
CA GLU A 54 9.02 -10.07 5.96
C GLU A 54 7.82 -10.47 5.11
N MET A 55 6.61 -10.16 5.61
CA MET A 55 5.39 -10.48 4.90
C MET A 55 5.20 -9.61 3.64
N MET A 56 5.49 -8.31 3.68
CA MET A 56 5.43 -7.43 2.50
C MET A 56 6.38 -7.91 1.39
N TRP A 57 7.63 -8.19 1.73
CA TRP A 57 8.61 -8.70 0.78
C TRP A 57 8.19 -10.05 0.19
N ALA A 58 7.65 -10.96 1.01
CA ALA A 58 7.15 -12.25 0.52
C ALA A 58 5.89 -12.11 -0.37
N LEU A 59 5.05 -11.09 -0.13
CA LEU A 59 3.87 -10.81 -0.95
C LEU A 59 4.25 -10.29 -2.34
N GLU A 60 5.17 -9.33 -2.38
CA GLU A 60 5.63 -8.62 -3.58
C GLU A 60 6.83 -9.30 -4.27
N TYR A 61 7.24 -10.48 -3.81
CA TYR A 61 8.40 -11.18 -4.36
C TYR A 61 8.23 -11.44 -5.86
N ASP A 62 9.19 -10.93 -6.64
CA ASP A 62 9.34 -11.19 -8.06
C ASP A 62 10.71 -11.85 -8.30
N PRO A 63 10.76 -13.10 -8.79
CA PRO A 63 12.01 -13.79 -9.09
C PRO A 63 12.84 -13.13 -10.21
N ASP A 64 12.21 -12.32 -11.07
CA ASP A 64 12.89 -11.61 -12.15
C ASP A 64 13.44 -10.25 -11.72
N LEU A 65 13.10 -9.79 -10.51
CA LEU A 65 13.51 -8.47 -10.01
C LEU A 65 15.05 -8.33 -10.01
N PHE A 66 15.77 -9.41 -9.70
CA PHE A 66 17.22 -9.43 -9.74
C PHE A 66 17.77 -9.26 -11.17
N SER A 67 17.19 -9.96 -12.14
CA SER A 67 17.56 -9.83 -13.55
C SER A 67 17.27 -8.42 -14.08
N LEU A 68 16.22 -7.77 -13.61
CA LEU A 68 15.96 -6.36 -13.95
C LEU A 68 17.07 -5.43 -13.44
N TYR A 69 17.62 -5.66 -12.25
CA TYR A 69 18.74 -4.86 -11.73
C TYR A 69 20.01 -5.05 -12.57
N GLU A 70 20.37 -6.29 -12.91
CA GLU A 70 21.50 -6.56 -13.80
C GLU A 70 21.26 -5.99 -15.21
N GLU A 71 20.06 -6.14 -15.75
CA GLU A 71 19.70 -5.58 -17.07
C GLU A 71 19.71 -4.05 -17.06
N LEU A 72 19.31 -3.36 -15.98
CA LEU A 72 19.40 -1.89 -15.88
C LEU A 72 20.86 -1.40 -15.86
N GLU A 73 21.76 -2.13 -15.21
CA GLU A 73 23.20 -1.84 -15.24
C GLU A 73 23.79 -2.01 -16.64
N LEU A 74 23.30 -3.01 -17.39
CA LEU A 74 23.74 -3.30 -18.77
C LEU A 74 23.04 -2.41 -19.82
N ASN A 75 21.80 -1.98 -19.57
CA ASN A 75 21.00 -1.15 -20.47
C ASN A 75 21.35 0.35 -20.39
N MET A 76 22.19 0.74 -19.42
CA MET A 76 22.98 1.97 -19.52
C MET A 76 23.96 1.93 -20.72
N GLU A 77 24.19 0.74 -21.32
CA GLU A 77 25.01 0.58 -22.52
C GLU A 77 24.25 0.12 -23.77
N LYS A 78 23.09 -0.55 -23.70
CA LYS A 78 22.31 -0.90 -24.92
C LYS A 78 20.80 -0.96 -24.73
N THR A 79 20.08 -0.30 -25.62
CA THR A 79 18.65 -0.50 -25.91
C THR A 79 18.48 -1.76 -26.78
N GLU A 80 17.70 -2.76 -26.36
CA GLU A 80 16.70 -3.43 -27.21
C GLU A 80 15.89 -4.50 -26.45
N GLY A 81 14.59 -4.57 -26.78
CA GLY A 81 13.56 -5.26 -26.02
C GLY A 81 13.56 -6.79 -26.12
N SER A 82 12.88 -7.40 -25.15
CA SER A 82 12.68 -8.85 -25.07
C SER A 82 11.19 -9.19 -24.92
N LYS A 83 10.70 -10.00 -25.88
CA LYS A 83 9.33 -10.53 -25.94
C LYS A 83 9.13 -11.67 -24.93
N GLY A 84 8.00 -11.61 -24.24
CA GLY A 84 7.60 -12.48 -23.15
C GLY A 84 7.51 -13.97 -23.46
N LYS A 85 8.08 -14.77 -22.57
CA LYS A 85 7.70 -16.17 -22.34
C LYS A 85 6.71 -16.23 -21.18
N SER A 86 5.72 -17.13 -21.25
CA SER A 86 4.76 -17.37 -20.17
C SER A 86 5.46 -17.99 -18.97
N LYS A 87 5.87 -17.14 -18.01
CA LYS A 87 6.62 -17.56 -16.82
C LYS A 87 5.71 -18.34 -15.85
N PRO A 88 6.24 -19.38 -15.17
CA PRO A 88 5.47 -20.14 -14.19
C PRO A 88 5.14 -19.26 -12.98
N THR A 89 3.88 -18.86 -12.87
CA THR A 89 3.36 -17.95 -11.84
C THR A 89 3.63 -18.40 -10.41
N ARG A 90 3.88 -19.69 -10.15
CA ARG A 90 4.05 -20.24 -8.80
C ARG A 90 5.27 -19.70 -8.03
N LYS A 91 6.27 -19.16 -8.72
CA LYS A 91 7.50 -18.60 -8.12
C LYS A 91 7.30 -17.19 -7.54
N TYR A 92 6.26 -16.48 -7.97
CA TYR A 92 5.97 -15.12 -7.51
C TYR A 92 5.26 -15.12 -6.15
N GLY A 93 5.45 -14.02 -5.42
CA GLY A 93 4.73 -13.71 -4.19
C GLY A 93 3.22 -13.73 -4.41
N LYS A 94 2.46 -13.98 -3.34
CA LYS A 94 1.00 -14.15 -3.45
C LYS A 94 0.31 -12.91 -4.01
N TYR A 95 0.77 -11.72 -3.63
CA TYR A 95 0.21 -10.46 -4.11
C TYR A 95 0.53 -10.28 -5.60
N GLU A 96 1.79 -10.48 -5.96
CA GLU A 96 2.24 -10.35 -7.36
C GLU A 96 1.52 -11.33 -8.30
N ARG A 97 1.29 -12.57 -7.85
CA ARG A 97 0.48 -13.54 -8.59
C ARG A 97 -0.97 -13.12 -8.79
N GLU A 98 -1.56 -12.40 -7.85
CA GLU A 98 -2.91 -11.86 -8.04
C GLU A 98 -2.88 -10.67 -9.01
N ASN A 99 -1.86 -9.81 -8.94
CA ASN A 99 -1.67 -8.68 -9.86
C ASN A 99 -1.58 -9.13 -11.33
N MET A 100 -0.81 -10.17 -11.61
CA MET A 100 -0.64 -10.71 -12.96
C MET A 100 -1.94 -11.26 -13.59
N LYS A 101 -2.96 -11.58 -12.78
CA LYS A 101 -4.25 -12.04 -13.30
C LYS A 101 -5.14 -10.88 -13.72
N ILE A 102 -4.83 -9.67 -13.28
CA ILE A 102 -5.59 -8.46 -13.57
C ILE A 102 -5.11 -7.94 -14.91
N LYS A 103 -6.00 -7.85 -15.89
CA LYS A 103 -5.70 -7.21 -17.18
C LYS A 103 -5.86 -5.68 -17.07
N SER A 104 -5.19 -5.08 -16.09
CA SER A 104 -5.14 -3.63 -15.94
C SER A 104 -4.08 -3.05 -16.89
N VAL A 105 -4.38 -1.90 -17.50
CA VAL A 105 -3.40 -1.13 -18.29
C VAL A 105 -2.38 -0.46 -17.36
N ASP A 106 -2.79 -0.17 -16.13
CA ASP A 106 -1.94 0.47 -15.12
C ASP A 106 -1.14 -0.56 -14.33
N ALA A 107 0.11 -0.19 -14.01
CA ALA A 107 0.99 -0.98 -13.15
C ALA A 107 0.35 -1.22 -11.78
N PRO A 108 0.51 -2.43 -11.20
CA PRO A 108 -0.07 -2.74 -9.90
C PRO A 108 0.50 -1.81 -8.81
N LEU A 109 -0.38 -1.37 -7.91
CA LEU A 109 0.00 -0.53 -6.78
C LEU A 109 0.74 -1.36 -5.73
N PRO A 110 1.71 -0.80 -4.99
CA PRO A 110 2.39 -1.53 -3.93
C PRO A 110 1.43 -1.82 -2.76
N ILE A 111 1.62 -2.96 -2.07
CA ILE A 111 0.81 -3.39 -0.92
C ILE A 111 0.84 -2.36 0.22
N SER A 112 1.90 -1.55 0.32
CA SER A 112 2.02 -0.45 1.28
C SER A 112 0.88 0.57 1.17
N VAL A 113 0.38 0.85 -0.04
CA VAL A 113 -0.78 1.74 -0.25
C VAL A 113 -2.04 1.13 0.37
N PHE A 114 -2.25 -0.18 0.15
CA PHE A 114 -3.39 -0.89 0.73
C PHE A 114 -3.27 -1.09 2.23
N LEU A 115 -2.05 -1.16 2.78
CA LEU A 115 -1.81 -1.15 4.22
C LEU A 115 -2.27 0.17 4.84
N VAL A 116 -1.93 1.31 4.24
CA VAL A 116 -2.40 2.60 4.76
C VAL A 116 -3.92 2.67 4.66
N ALA A 117 -4.49 2.30 3.51
CA ALA A 117 -5.94 2.26 3.35
C ALA A 117 -6.63 1.34 4.37
N SER A 118 -5.99 0.22 4.74
CA SER A 118 -6.50 -0.69 5.77
C SER A 118 -6.51 -0.06 7.16
N VAL A 119 -5.44 0.67 7.52
CA VAL A 119 -5.35 1.39 8.80
C VAL A 119 -6.40 2.50 8.86
N LEU A 120 -6.53 3.30 7.80
CA LEU A 120 -7.55 4.36 7.71
C LEU A 120 -8.96 3.78 7.80
N LYS A 121 -9.21 2.65 7.14
CA LYS A 121 -10.51 1.97 7.21
C LYS A 121 -10.83 1.47 8.61
N ASP A 122 -9.85 0.91 9.33
CA ASP A 122 -10.06 0.47 10.72
C ASP A 122 -10.44 1.64 11.64
N LYS A 123 -9.96 2.85 11.32
CA LYS A 123 -10.28 4.09 12.05
C LYS A 123 -11.39 4.93 11.42
N SER A 124 -12.04 4.44 10.36
CA SER A 124 -13.00 5.23 9.57
C SER A 124 -14.10 5.83 10.45
N SER A 125 -14.70 5.03 11.34
CA SER A 125 -15.73 5.52 12.28
C SER A 125 -15.21 6.62 13.21
N VAL A 126 -14.00 6.47 13.76
CA VAL A 126 -13.40 7.47 14.66
C VAL A 126 -13.11 8.76 13.90
N LEU A 127 -12.51 8.66 12.71
CA LEU A 127 -12.19 9.80 11.86
C LEU A 127 -13.45 10.56 11.44
N LEU A 128 -14.51 9.86 11.04
CA LEU A 128 -15.77 10.47 10.61
C LEU A 128 -16.49 11.21 11.75
N HIS A 129 -16.42 10.72 12.98
CA HIS A 129 -17.14 11.32 14.11
C HIS A 129 -16.33 12.36 14.89
N GLN A 130 -15.03 12.16 15.01
CA GLN A 130 -14.18 12.96 15.91
C GLN A 130 -13.31 13.99 15.16
N ALA A 131 -12.91 13.74 13.92
CA ALA A 131 -12.05 14.68 13.21
C ALA A 131 -12.85 15.87 12.68
N ARG A 132 -12.51 17.08 13.13
CA ARG A 132 -13.07 18.36 12.68
C ARG A 132 -12.05 19.21 11.92
N GLY A 133 -10.78 18.82 11.93
CA GLY A 133 -9.72 19.38 11.12
C GLY A 133 -8.56 18.40 10.92
N LEU A 134 -7.55 18.82 10.15
CA LEU A 134 -6.35 18.01 9.90
C LEU A 134 -5.58 17.69 11.17
N ASP A 135 -5.54 18.59 12.15
CA ASP A 135 -4.84 18.37 13.41
C ASP A 135 -5.46 17.19 14.19
N ASP A 136 -6.80 17.05 14.16
CA ASP A 136 -7.49 15.91 14.77
C ASP A 136 -7.16 14.62 14.03
N VAL A 137 -7.12 14.64 12.69
CA VAL A 137 -6.72 13.47 11.88
C VAL A 137 -5.32 13.03 12.27
N VAL A 138 -4.36 13.95 12.30
CA VAL A 138 -2.97 13.67 12.67
C VAL A 138 -2.88 13.14 14.11
N LYS A 139 -3.62 13.74 15.04
CA LYS A 139 -3.67 13.30 16.44
C LYS A 139 -4.21 11.88 16.56
N ILE A 140 -5.39 11.60 15.98
CA ILE A 140 -6.03 10.27 15.98
C ILE A 140 -5.06 9.21 15.43
N LEU A 141 -4.35 9.52 14.34
CA LEU A 141 -3.40 8.59 13.73
C LEU A 141 -2.12 8.44 14.57
N ASN A 142 -1.64 9.49 15.20
CA ASN A 142 -0.46 9.43 16.07
C ASN A 142 -0.73 8.68 17.38
N ASP A 143 -1.94 8.73 17.92
CA ASP A 143 -2.33 7.98 19.13
C ASP A 143 -2.28 6.45 18.91
N MET A 144 -2.19 5.99 17.66
CA MET A 144 -2.04 4.57 17.30
C MET A 144 -0.59 4.09 17.27
N THR A 145 0.37 5.01 17.31
CA THR A 145 1.81 4.75 17.12
C THR A 145 2.28 3.66 18.07
N GLY A 146 2.82 2.57 17.52
CA GLY A 146 3.36 1.43 18.27
C GLY A 146 2.33 0.38 18.70
N ASN A 147 1.03 0.62 18.48
CA ASN A 147 -0.07 -0.23 18.97
C ASN A 147 -0.91 -0.84 17.84
N LEU A 148 -0.44 -0.80 16.59
CA LEU A 148 -1.11 -1.47 15.48
C LEU A 148 -0.78 -2.96 15.45
N ASP A 149 -1.79 -3.78 15.14
CA ASP A 149 -1.62 -5.21 14.87
C ASP A 149 -1.25 -5.41 13.39
N ALA A 150 -0.01 -5.84 13.13
CA ALA A 150 0.50 -6.03 11.77
C ALA A 150 -0.34 -7.05 10.99
N LYS A 151 -0.64 -8.20 11.60
CA LYS A 151 -1.40 -9.27 10.95
C LYS A 151 -2.80 -8.80 10.52
N LYS A 152 -3.50 -8.07 11.38
CA LYS A 152 -4.81 -7.48 11.10
C LYS A 152 -4.72 -6.47 9.96
N ALA A 153 -3.75 -5.56 10.01
CA ALA A 153 -3.54 -4.56 8.96
C ALA A 153 -3.26 -5.22 7.60
N CYS A 154 -2.42 -6.26 7.57
CA CYS A 154 -2.09 -7.00 6.36
C CYS A 154 -3.26 -7.78 5.76
N ILE A 155 -4.04 -8.47 6.61
CA ILE A 155 -5.24 -9.17 6.16
C ILE A 155 -6.25 -8.16 5.59
N GLY A 156 -6.40 -7.00 6.23
CA GLY A 156 -7.22 -5.91 5.72
C GLY A 156 -6.72 -5.41 4.37
N ALA A 157 -5.43 -5.13 4.23
CA ALA A 157 -4.81 -4.68 2.99
C ALA A 157 -5.06 -5.65 1.82
N LEU A 158 -4.86 -6.96 2.03
CA LEU A 158 -5.14 -7.98 1.01
C LEU A 158 -6.61 -8.03 0.61
N LYS A 159 -7.54 -7.86 1.56
CA LYS A 159 -8.99 -7.79 1.27
C LYS A 159 -9.33 -6.53 0.47
N LEU A 160 -8.70 -5.42 0.82
CA LEU A 160 -8.89 -4.13 0.15
C LEU A 160 -8.38 -4.15 -1.29
N HIS A 161 -7.20 -4.71 -1.51
CA HIS A 161 -6.67 -4.94 -2.86
C HIS A 161 -7.66 -5.71 -3.73
N LYS A 162 -8.17 -6.86 -3.23
CA LYS A 162 -9.17 -7.66 -3.95
C LYS A 162 -10.47 -6.91 -4.25
N LYS A 163 -10.85 -5.94 -3.40
CA LYS A 163 -12.03 -5.10 -3.63
C LYS A 163 -11.74 -4.03 -4.69
N TYR A 164 -10.55 -3.43 -4.66
CA TYR A 164 -10.14 -2.37 -5.59
C TYR A 164 -9.98 -2.87 -7.03
N VAL A 165 -9.55 -4.12 -7.17
CA VAL A 165 -9.25 -4.78 -8.45
C VAL A 165 -10.49 -5.33 -9.17
N LYS A 166 -11.60 -5.52 -8.45
CA LYS A 166 -12.86 -6.01 -9.01
C LYS A 166 -13.70 -4.87 -9.56
#